data_AF-A0A2J8TSU6-F1
#
_entry.id   AF-A0A2J8TSU6-F1
#
_cell.length_a   1.000
_cell.length_b   1.000
_cell.length_c   1.000
_cell.angle_alpha   90.00
_cell.angle_beta   90.00
_cell.angle_gamma   90.00
#
_symmetry.space_group_name_H-M   'P 1'
#
loop_
_entity.id
_entity.type
_entity.pdbx_description
1 polymer ?
#
loop_
_entity_poly.entity_id
_entity_poly.type
_entity_poly.pdbx_seq_one_letter_code
_entity_poly.pdbx_strand_id
1 'polypeptide(L)'
;PGFVFAPCPHELPCPQLTNLACSFSQAYHPIPFSWNKKPKEEKFSMVILARGSPEEANRWPRITQPVLKRPRHVHCHLCCPDGHMQHAVITARRHGSSWGDLLPVLTPSAFPPSTAQDPSES
;
A
#
# COMPACT_ATOMS: atom_id res chain seq x y z
N PRO A 1 0.55 -13.11 -18.24
CA PRO A 1 1.37 -11.96 -17.78
C PRO A 1 1.14 -11.72 -16.29
N GLY A 2 2.12 -11.19 -15.58
CA GLY A 2 2.01 -10.84 -14.15
C GLY A 2 2.75 -9.54 -13.88
N PHE A 3 2.46 -8.91 -12.74
CA PHE A 3 2.94 -7.58 -12.38
C PHE A 3 3.34 -7.48 -10.91
N VAL A 4 4.13 -6.46 -10.57
CA VAL A 4 4.45 -6.12 -9.17
C VAL A 4 3.25 -5.44 -8.52
N PHE A 5 2.60 -6.13 -7.58
CA PHE A 5 1.47 -5.59 -6.83
C PHE A 5 1.93 -4.71 -5.66
N ALA A 6 2.96 -5.16 -4.95
CA ALA A 6 3.53 -4.47 -3.79
C ALA A 6 4.98 -4.93 -3.57
N PRO A 7 5.81 -4.20 -2.81
CA PRO A 7 5.52 -2.94 -2.13
C PRO A 7 5.73 -1.71 -3.01
N CYS A 8 6.61 -1.80 -4.01
CA CYS A 8 6.89 -0.70 -4.92
C CYS A 8 5.97 -0.77 -6.14
N PRO A 9 5.31 0.32 -6.54
CA PRO A 9 4.27 0.30 -7.57
C PRO A 9 4.83 0.38 -9.01
N HIS A 10 6.05 -0.10 -9.23
CA HIS A 10 6.78 0.04 -10.49
C HIS A 10 7.50 -1.26 -10.87
N GLU A 11 7.74 -1.45 -12.16
CA GLU A 11 8.53 -2.56 -12.72
C GLU A 11 9.91 -2.10 -13.23
N LEU A 12 10.31 -0.90 -12.81
CA LEU A 12 11.59 -0.26 -13.11
C LEU A 12 12.62 -0.52 -11.98
N PRO A 13 13.92 -0.26 -12.20
CA PRO A 13 14.93 -0.28 -11.14
C PRO A 13 14.48 0.59 -9.95
N CYS A 14 14.43 -0.01 -8.76
CA CYS A 14 13.88 0.68 -7.61
C CYS A 14 14.83 1.78 -7.12
N PRO A 15 14.37 3.04 -6.98
CA PRO A 15 15.22 4.13 -6.49
C PRO A 15 15.52 4.02 -4.99
N GLN A 16 14.79 3.16 -4.27
CA GLN A 16 15.07 2.80 -2.87
C GLN A 16 16.02 1.61 -2.74
N LEU A 17 16.48 1.03 -3.85
CA LEU A 17 17.46 -0.04 -3.81
C LEU A 17 18.79 0.54 -3.30
N THR A 18 19.00 0.42 -2.00
CA THR A 18 20.33 0.54 -1.40
C THR A 18 21.14 -0.72 -1.72
N ASN A 19 22.45 -0.71 -1.47
CA ASN A 19 23.43 -1.76 -1.84
C ASN A 19 23.02 -3.24 -1.67
N LEU A 20 21.96 -3.57 -0.91
CA LEU A 20 21.49 -4.94 -0.69
C LEU A 20 19.99 -5.16 -0.95
N ALA A 21 19.08 -4.22 -0.60
CA ALA A 21 17.63 -4.40 -0.80
C ALA A 21 16.81 -3.11 -0.66
N CYS A 22 15.58 -3.12 -1.21
CA CYS A 22 14.50 -2.21 -0.84
C CYS A 22 13.68 -2.83 0.31
N SER A 23 13.86 -2.32 1.51
CA SER A 23 13.37 -2.92 2.76
C SER A 23 12.38 -2.01 3.50
N PHE A 24 11.71 -2.55 4.53
CA PHE A 24 10.99 -1.80 5.55
C PHE A 24 11.26 -2.39 6.93
N SER A 25 11.08 -1.57 7.96
CA SER A 25 11.18 -2.01 9.35
C SER A 25 9.80 -2.30 9.93
N GLN A 26 9.65 -3.43 10.61
CA GLN A 26 8.43 -3.80 11.31
C GLN A 26 8.72 -4.01 12.79
N ALA A 27 7.96 -3.31 13.64
CA ALA A 27 8.00 -3.53 15.07
C ALA A 27 7.22 -4.80 15.45
N TYR A 28 7.74 -5.58 16.40
CA TYR A 28 7.11 -6.78 16.93
C TYR A 28 7.40 -6.95 18.42
N HIS A 29 6.53 -7.69 19.13
CA HIS A 29 6.76 -8.07 20.52
C HIS A 29 7.44 -9.44 20.57
N PRO A 30 8.65 -9.56 21.13
CA PRO A 30 9.34 -10.83 21.17
C PRO A 30 8.67 -11.82 22.13
N ILE A 31 8.63 -13.10 21.73
CA ILE A 31 8.15 -14.20 22.57
C ILE A 31 9.25 -14.72 23.52
N PRO A 32 8.89 -15.26 24.70
CA PRO A 32 7.56 -15.21 25.31
C PRO A 32 7.18 -13.76 25.66
N PHE A 33 5.89 -13.44 25.51
CA PHE A 33 5.33 -12.12 25.79
C PHE A 33 5.45 -11.80 27.29
N SER A 34 6.60 -11.27 27.70
CA SER A 34 6.81 -10.80 29.06
C SER A 34 6.23 -9.39 29.21
N TRP A 35 5.62 -9.12 30.37
CA TRP A 35 4.82 -7.92 30.67
C TRP A 35 5.50 -6.55 30.43
N ASN A 36 6.82 -6.48 30.18
CA ASN A 36 7.57 -5.21 30.09
C ASN A 36 8.68 -5.16 29.02
N LYS A 37 8.62 -5.96 27.94
CA LYS A 37 9.62 -5.82 26.86
C LYS A 37 9.22 -4.73 25.88
N LYS A 38 10.11 -3.78 25.64
CA LYS A 38 9.98 -2.81 24.54
C LYS A 38 9.83 -3.58 23.21
N PRO A 39 9.00 -3.09 22.26
CA PRO A 39 8.95 -3.66 20.92
C PRO A 39 10.36 -3.71 20.31
N LYS A 40 10.67 -4.82 19.64
CA LYS A 40 11.86 -4.95 18.80
C LYS A 40 11.50 -4.59 17.37
N GLU A 41 12.49 -4.18 16.60
CA GLU A 41 12.36 -3.84 15.19
C GLU A 41 13.15 -4.84 14.37
N GLU A 42 12.56 -5.34 13.29
CA GLU A 42 13.19 -6.26 12.36
C GLU A 42 13.02 -5.73 10.94
N LYS A 43 14.04 -5.95 10.10
CA LYS A 43 14.10 -5.40 8.74
C LYS A 43 13.71 -6.47 7.73
N PHE A 44 12.63 -6.22 7.00
CA PHE A 44 12.10 -7.14 5.99
C PHE A 44 12.25 -6.57 4.58
N SER A 45 12.43 -7.45 3.61
CA SER A 45 12.26 -7.15 2.19
C SER A 45 11.31 -8.19 1.61
N MET A 46 10.30 -7.73 0.87
CA MET A 46 9.25 -8.57 0.31
C MET A 46 8.86 -8.03 -1.06
N VAL A 47 8.41 -8.93 -1.94
CA VAL A 47 7.75 -8.59 -3.20
C VAL A 47 6.48 -9.43 -3.31
N ILE A 48 5.38 -8.78 -3.68
CA ILE A 48 4.09 -9.44 -3.95
C ILE A 48 3.82 -9.30 -5.43
N LEU A 49 3.66 -10.43 -6.11
CA LEU A 49 3.39 -10.52 -7.54
C LEU A 49 1.94 -10.98 -7.75
N ALA A 50 1.26 -10.37 -8.73
CA ALA A 50 -0.09 -10.74 -9.10
C ALA A 50 -0.18 -11.13 -10.59
N ARG A 51 -1.17 -11.94 -10.94
CA ARG A 51 -1.46 -12.32 -12.34
C ARG A 51 -2.36 -11.27 -12.99
N GLY A 52 -2.21 -11.06 -14.29
CA GLY A 52 -3.02 -10.11 -15.06
C GLY A 52 -2.31 -8.78 -15.30
N SER A 53 -3.08 -7.69 -15.34
CA SER A 53 -2.59 -6.31 -15.52
C SER A 53 -3.04 -5.43 -14.35
N PRO A 54 -2.21 -4.47 -13.89
CA PRO A 54 -2.62 -3.57 -12.82
C PRO A 54 -3.72 -2.62 -13.30
N GLU A 55 -4.81 -2.48 -12.55
CA GLU A 55 -5.74 -1.36 -12.72
C GLU A 55 -5.04 -0.03 -12.38
N GLU A 56 -5.39 1.07 -13.05
CA GLU A 56 -4.78 2.38 -12.79
C GLU A 56 -4.95 2.82 -11.33
N ALA A 57 -6.08 2.49 -10.71
CA ALA A 57 -6.37 2.78 -9.31
C ALA A 57 -5.48 2.02 -8.32
N ASN A 58 -4.66 1.05 -8.76
CA ASN A 58 -3.81 0.24 -7.89
C ASN A 58 -2.34 0.70 -7.87
N ARG A 59 -1.99 1.82 -8.54
CA ARG A 59 -0.60 2.32 -8.64
C ARG A 59 -0.29 3.46 -7.67
N TRP A 60 -0.71 3.33 -6.41
CA TRP A 60 -0.41 4.36 -5.40
C TRP A 60 1.09 4.40 -5.07
N PRO A 61 1.70 5.59 -4.95
CA PRO A 61 3.08 5.71 -4.50
C PRO A 61 3.30 5.11 -3.10
N ARG A 62 4.40 4.38 -2.93
CA ARG A 62 4.76 3.80 -1.62
C ARG A 62 5.44 4.85 -0.75
N ILE A 63 5.00 5.02 0.49
CA ILE A 63 5.74 5.78 1.51
C ILE A 63 6.98 4.99 1.93
N THR A 64 8.16 5.58 1.81
CA THR A 64 9.44 4.89 2.05
C THR A 64 10.14 5.30 3.34
N GLN A 65 9.68 6.38 3.97
CA GLN A 65 10.26 6.93 5.20
C GLN A 65 9.14 7.29 6.20
N PRO A 66 9.47 7.41 7.50
CA PRO A 66 8.52 7.90 8.49
C PRO A 66 7.87 9.21 8.05
N VAL A 67 6.55 9.24 8.11
CA VAL A 67 5.75 10.41 7.75
C VAL A 67 5.99 11.53 8.74
N LEU A 68 6.51 12.67 8.28
CA LEU A 68 6.86 13.79 9.16
C LEU A 68 5.66 14.72 9.30
N LYS A 69 4.97 14.61 10.44
CA LYS A 69 3.79 15.43 10.76
C LYS A 69 4.20 16.83 11.26
N ARG A 70 3.59 17.87 10.69
CA ARG A 70 3.67 19.27 11.14
C ARG A 70 2.25 19.80 11.40
N PRO A 71 2.06 20.92 12.11
CA PRO A 71 0.72 21.37 12.51
C PRO A 71 -0.30 21.56 11.37
N ARG A 72 0.14 21.84 10.14
CA ARG A 72 -0.75 22.14 8.99
C ARG A 72 -0.46 21.33 7.73
N HIS A 73 0.58 20.51 7.77
CA HIS A 73 1.02 19.74 6.63
C HIS A 73 1.81 18.53 7.08
N VAL A 74 2.01 17.62 6.13
CA VAL A 74 2.75 16.39 6.33
C VAL A 74 3.74 16.24 5.18
N HIS A 75 4.97 15.87 5.50
CA HIS A 75 5.95 15.51 4.48
C HIS A 75 5.99 14.01 4.31
N CYS A 76 5.91 13.56 3.07
CA CYS A 76 6.04 12.16 2.68
C CYS A 76 7.16 12.01 1.66
N HIS A 77 7.98 10.96 1.81
CA HIS A 77 8.91 10.50 0.79
C HIS A 77 8.30 9.28 0.11
N LEU A 78 8.08 9.39 -1.20
CA LEU A 78 7.28 8.47 -1.99
C LEU A 78 8.14 7.81 -3.06
N CYS A 79 7.99 6.49 -3.22
CA CYS A 79 8.47 5.76 -4.40
C CYS A 79 7.30 5.62 -5.38
N CYS A 80 7.45 6.20 -6.56
CA CYS A 80 6.37 6.40 -7.52
C CYS A 80 6.35 5.31 -8.62
N PRO A 81 5.21 5.11 -9.31
CA PRO A 81 5.08 4.12 -10.38
C PRO A 81 6.03 4.34 -11.58
N ASP A 82 6.51 5.57 -11.75
CA ASP A 82 7.48 5.98 -12.75
C ASP A 82 8.93 5.61 -12.37
N GLY A 83 9.16 4.96 -11.22
CA GLY A 83 10.49 4.59 -10.75
C GLY A 83 11.28 5.74 -10.13
N HIS A 84 10.65 6.88 -9.85
CA HIS A 84 11.29 8.01 -9.20
C HIS A 84 10.93 8.15 -7.72
N MET A 85 11.82 8.82 -6.99
CA MET A 85 11.55 9.27 -5.62
C MET A 85 10.99 10.68 -5.63
N GLN A 86 9.89 10.88 -4.93
CA GLN A 86 9.24 12.17 -4.81
C GLN A 86 9.10 12.59 -3.35
N HIS A 87 9.34 13.87 -3.07
CA HIS A 87 8.98 14.50 -1.81
C HIS A 87 7.66 15.23 -1.97
N ALA A 88 6.64 14.83 -1.21
CA ALA A 88 5.31 15.44 -1.24
C ALA A 88 5.03 16.18 0.07
N VAL A 89 4.51 17.40 -0.03
CA VAL A 89 4.00 18.19 1.10
C VAL A 89 2.49 18.23 1.03
N ILE A 90 1.86 17.41 1.87
CA ILE A 90 0.41 17.20 1.87
C ILE A 90 -0.22 18.13 2.90
N THR A 91 -1.19 18.93 2.47
CA THR A 91 -2.03 19.78 3.32
C THR A 91 -3.50 19.39 3.18
N ALA A 92 -4.26 19.46 4.28
CA ALA A 92 -5.70 19.20 4.25
C ALA A 92 -6.44 20.13 3.28
N ARG A 93 -6.03 21.40 3.18
CA ARG A 93 -6.67 22.40 2.31
C ARG A 93 -6.51 22.09 0.82
N ARG A 94 -5.35 21.59 0.38
CA ARG A 94 -5.07 21.34 -1.05
C ARG A 94 -5.45 19.94 -1.50
N HIS A 95 -5.35 18.95 -0.60
CA HIS A 95 -5.49 17.56 -0.98
C HIS A 95 -6.77 16.95 -0.38
N GLY A 96 -7.35 17.51 0.69
CA GLY A 96 -8.47 16.89 1.40
C GLY A 96 -8.00 15.89 2.46
N SER A 97 -8.91 15.43 3.30
CA SER A 97 -8.62 14.55 4.45
C SER A 97 -8.82 13.05 4.14
N SER A 98 -9.31 12.66 2.97
CA SER A 98 -9.72 11.27 2.67
C SER A 98 -8.62 10.35 2.12
N TRP A 99 -7.35 10.72 2.21
CA TRP A 99 -6.25 9.92 1.65
C TRP A 99 -5.86 8.71 2.52
N GLY A 100 -6.37 8.62 3.76
CA GLY A 100 -5.92 7.65 4.75
C GLY A 100 -6.55 6.26 4.65
N ASP A 101 -7.77 6.16 4.11
CA ASP A 101 -8.64 5.01 4.39
C ASP A 101 -9.12 4.26 3.14
N LEU A 102 -8.42 4.36 2.01
CA LEU A 102 -8.55 3.38 0.93
C LEU A 102 -7.81 2.10 1.33
N LEU A 103 -8.23 1.48 2.43
CA LEU A 103 -7.95 0.07 2.67
C LEU A 103 -8.52 -0.70 1.47
N PRO A 104 -7.91 -1.82 1.05
CA PRO A 104 -8.47 -2.70 0.04
C PRO A 104 -9.71 -3.40 0.62
N VAL A 105 -10.77 -2.64 0.85
CA VAL A 105 -12.11 -3.14 1.11
C VAL A 105 -12.68 -3.41 -0.27
N LEU A 106 -12.66 -4.67 -0.68
CA LEU A 106 -13.51 -5.12 -1.77
C LEU A 106 -14.96 -4.87 -1.32
N THR A 107 -15.56 -3.76 -1.71
CA THR A 107 -17.01 -3.62 -1.62
C THR A 107 -17.60 -4.60 -2.62
N PRO A 108 -18.35 -5.63 -2.21
CA PRO A 108 -18.99 -6.56 -3.13
C PRO A 108 -20.22 -5.86 -3.73
N SER A 109 -19.99 -4.88 -4.61
CA SER A 109 -21.04 -4.17 -5.34
C SER A 109 -20.83 -4.35 -6.83
N ALA A 110 -20.79 -5.60 -7.28
CA ALA A 110 -21.07 -6.00 -8.67
C ALA A 110 -21.31 -7.50 -8.75
N PHE A 111 -22.18 -8.06 -7.90
CA PHE A 111 -22.90 -9.25 -8.35
C PHE A 111 -23.99 -8.76 -9.29
N PRO A 112 -23.98 -9.11 -10.60
CA PRO A 112 -25.14 -8.87 -11.42
C PRO A 112 -26.34 -9.61 -10.80
N PRO A 113 -27.57 -9.06 -10.91
CA PRO A 113 -28.74 -9.73 -10.36
C PRO A 113 -28.84 -11.14 -10.93
N SER A 114 -28.94 -12.12 -10.01
CA SER A 114 -29.20 -13.51 -10.34
C SER A 114 -30.46 -13.59 -11.19
N THR A 115 -30.34 -14.01 -12.45
CA THR A 115 -31.48 -14.41 -13.28
C THR A 115 -31.95 -15.77 -12.82
N ALA A 116 -32.63 -15.80 -11.67
CA ALA A 116 -33.53 -16.91 -11.34
C ALA A 116 -34.86 -16.62 -12.06
N GLN A 117 -35.04 -17.24 -13.23
CA GLN A 117 -36.37 -17.39 -13.81
C GLN A 117 -37.09 -18.49 -13.02
N ASP A 118 -38.14 -18.11 -12.29
CA ASP A 118 -39.12 -19.08 -11.79
C ASP A 118 -39.78 -19.79 -12.97
N PRO A 119 -39.96 -21.12 -12.96
CA PRO A 119 -40.76 -21.80 -13.95
C PRO A 119 -42.23 -21.44 -13.74
N SER A 120 -42.84 -20.82 -14.75
CA SER A 120 -44.28 -20.60 -14.81
C SER A 120 -45.01 -21.94 -14.80
N GLU A 121 -45.88 -22.09 -13.80
CA GLU A 121 -46.86 -23.16 -13.63
C GLU A 121 -47.74 -23.32 -14.90
N SER A 122 -47.89 -24.56 -15.37
CA SER A 122 -48.91 -24.99 -16.35
C SER A 122 -49.27 -26.45 -16.10
#